data_AF-B6JWA2-F1
#
_entry.id   AF-B6JWA2-F1
#
_cell.length_a   1.000
_cell.length_b   1.000
_cell.length_c   1.000
_cell.angle_alpha   90.00
_cell.angle_beta   90.00
_cell.angle_gamma   90.00
#
_symmetry.space_group_name_H-M   'P 1'
#
loop_
_entity.id
_entity.type
_entity.pdbx_description
1 polymer ?
#
loop_
_entity_poly.entity_id
_entity_poly.type
_entity_poly.pdbx_seq_one_letter_code
_entity_poly.pdbx_strand_id
1 'polypeptide(L)'
;MSQFGSLKKSLITAFFGPKHFLDNLRKTGALRLTDSKIDSLLQSFRNNPDQFQNYLKEACKRQEIAPKDLLNLAKLSFQASQLSNNFSSEVIPNAQRKSWAKACLKQSAKLCCDEAQIIYASLVFNQIKFTEDELKTCVEWMKRVSDHSPEPEKASKASKLLGVFYQRLGKAELANTMFQRAAALGDAESYVMHGRIELANERKTQAKWAFEKAASMDHPLGYFYLSNLCTNAREKKTYLLKAASFDGCPPEVAHNLALIYDRTEHNDKLAIEWYTVAASNGLSISRFNLAQLYQRVGDYQAAMGQCDKIASVPGSIGKNATRLREEIRTKMALSTDDPARSETNIRKCIIM
;
A
#
# COMPACT_ATOMS: atom_id res chain seq x y z
N MET A 1 -31.27 25.08 -22.02
CA MET A 1 -30.54 25.13 -23.31
C MET A 1 -30.04 26.56 -23.46
N SER A 2 -28.77 26.95 -23.61
CA SER A 2 -27.47 26.29 -23.72
C SER A 2 -26.42 27.36 -23.34
N GLN A 3 -25.80 27.26 -22.16
CA GLN A 3 -24.61 28.08 -21.80
C GLN A 3 -23.29 27.28 -21.85
N PHE A 4 -23.35 26.02 -22.29
CA PHE A 4 -22.16 25.29 -22.69
C PHE A 4 -21.84 25.68 -24.13
N GLY A 5 -21.04 26.73 -24.28
CA GLY A 5 -20.34 27.01 -25.53
C GLY A 5 -19.71 25.73 -26.05
N SER A 6 -19.80 25.51 -27.36
CA SER A 6 -19.29 24.34 -28.07
C SER A 6 -17.91 23.92 -27.53
N LEU A 7 -17.86 22.87 -26.69
CA LEU A 7 -16.61 22.24 -26.31
C LEU A 7 -15.97 21.74 -27.60
N LYS A 8 -15.01 22.50 -28.16
CA LYS A 8 -13.98 21.92 -29.01
C LYS A 8 -13.27 20.88 -28.16
N LYS A 9 -13.75 19.65 -28.30
CA LYS A 9 -13.24 18.40 -27.72
C LYS A 9 -11.75 18.29 -28.08
N SER A 10 -10.86 18.51 -27.11
CA SER A 10 -9.42 18.58 -27.37
C SER A 10 -8.70 17.33 -26.88
N LEU A 11 -7.69 16.93 -27.64
CA LEU A 11 -6.76 15.86 -27.32
C LEU A 11 -6.10 16.06 -25.93
N ILE A 12 -5.92 17.33 -25.55
CA ILE A 12 -5.48 17.78 -24.23
C ILE A 12 -6.39 17.23 -23.12
N THR A 13 -7.71 17.38 -23.23
CA THR A 13 -8.64 16.90 -22.20
C THR A 13 -8.63 15.38 -22.07
N ALA A 14 -8.43 14.68 -23.19
CA ALA A 14 -8.36 13.23 -23.19
C ALA A 14 -7.06 12.68 -22.55
N PHE A 15 -5.94 13.40 -22.64
CA PHE A 15 -4.67 13.00 -22.01
C PHE A 15 -4.53 13.46 -20.56
N PHE A 16 -5.02 14.66 -20.21
CA PHE A 16 -4.72 15.30 -18.93
C PHE A 16 -5.96 15.51 -18.05
N GLY A 17 -7.15 15.17 -18.52
CA GLY A 17 -8.41 15.45 -17.83
C GLY A 17 -8.88 16.91 -18.02
N PRO A 18 -9.80 17.39 -17.17
CA PRO A 18 -10.34 18.75 -17.24
C PRO A 18 -9.28 19.84 -17.38
N LYS A 19 -9.54 20.82 -18.27
CA LYS A 19 -8.57 21.90 -18.62
C LYS A 19 -8.04 22.68 -17.41
N HIS A 20 -8.86 22.85 -16.38
CA HIS A 20 -8.48 23.59 -15.18
C HIS A 20 -7.24 23.01 -14.46
N PHE A 21 -6.91 21.72 -14.64
CA PHE A 21 -5.67 21.15 -14.11
C PHE A 21 -4.43 21.78 -14.74
N LEU A 22 -4.42 21.98 -16.05
CA LEU A 22 -3.32 22.67 -16.75
C LEU A 22 -3.29 24.15 -16.41
N ASP A 23 -4.46 24.79 -16.31
CA ASP A 23 -4.56 26.21 -15.96
C ASP A 23 -4.05 26.47 -14.55
N ASN A 24 -4.30 25.56 -13.60
CA ASN A 24 -3.75 25.64 -12.25
C ASN A 24 -2.22 25.53 -12.24
N LEU A 25 -1.62 24.64 -13.04
CA LEU A 25 -0.16 24.57 -13.18
C LEU A 25 0.44 25.83 -13.81
N ARG A 26 -0.26 26.45 -14.76
CA ARG A 26 0.18 27.73 -15.35
C ARG A 26 0.11 28.87 -14.35
N LYS A 27 -0.97 28.94 -13.56
CA LYS A 27 -1.14 29.95 -12.49
C LYS A 27 -0.02 29.90 -11.47
N THR A 28 0.49 28.71 -11.12
CA THR A 28 1.62 28.55 -10.19
C THR A 28 2.99 28.69 -10.87
N GLY A 29 3.03 28.92 -12.19
CA GLY A 29 4.28 28.97 -12.97
C GLY A 29 4.95 27.61 -13.19
N ALA A 30 4.28 26.51 -12.79
CA ALA A 30 4.79 25.14 -12.91
C ALA A 30 4.70 24.59 -14.35
N LEU A 31 3.90 25.21 -15.22
CA LEU A 31 3.80 24.86 -16.63
C LEU A 31 3.88 26.11 -17.50
N ARG A 32 4.84 26.15 -18.43
CA ARG A 32 5.04 27.27 -19.36
C ARG A 32 4.44 27.03 -20.75
N LEU A 33 4.16 25.77 -21.08
CA LEU A 33 3.69 25.39 -22.41
C LEU A 33 2.26 25.89 -22.68
N THR A 34 2.08 26.49 -23.86
CA THR A 34 0.79 26.89 -24.40
C THR A 34 -0.01 25.66 -24.85
N ASP A 35 -1.35 25.79 -24.94
CA ASP A 35 -2.20 24.71 -25.45
C ASP A 35 -1.76 24.26 -26.85
N SER A 36 -1.39 25.20 -27.74
CA SER A 36 -0.89 24.90 -29.08
C SER A 36 0.38 24.03 -29.07
N LYS A 37 1.33 24.30 -28.16
CA LYS A 37 2.55 23.50 -28.05
C LYS A 37 2.27 22.12 -27.46
N ILE A 38 1.34 22.03 -26.51
CA ILE A 38 0.87 20.74 -25.96
C ILE A 38 0.16 19.92 -27.04
N ASP A 39 -0.72 20.51 -27.83
CA ASP A 39 -1.38 19.84 -28.95
C ASP A 39 -0.37 19.30 -29.96
N SER A 40 0.64 20.09 -30.31
CA SER A 40 1.74 19.64 -31.19
C SER A 40 2.47 18.43 -30.62
N LEU A 41 2.76 18.41 -29.31
CA LEU A 41 3.38 17.27 -28.63
C LEU A 41 2.52 16.00 -28.71
N LEU A 42 1.23 16.13 -28.44
CA LEU A 42 0.29 15.00 -28.46
C LEU A 42 0.11 14.46 -29.89
N GLN A 43 0.05 15.33 -30.89
CA GLN A 43 0.01 14.94 -32.29
C GLN A 43 1.29 14.24 -32.75
N SER A 44 2.47 14.76 -32.38
CA SER A 44 3.75 14.10 -32.69
C SER A 44 3.83 12.70 -32.09
N PHE A 45 3.36 12.50 -30.86
CA PHE A 45 3.29 11.17 -30.25
C PHE A 45 2.32 10.24 -30.99
N ARG A 46 1.12 10.73 -31.34
CA ARG A 46 0.12 9.91 -32.04
C ARG A 46 0.58 9.47 -33.41
N ASN A 47 1.23 10.36 -34.15
CA ASN A 47 1.63 10.09 -35.52
C ASN A 47 2.84 9.15 -35.57
N ASN A 48 3.80 9.31 -34.65
CA ASN A 48 5.02 8.50 -34.62
C ASN A 48 5.46 8.16 -33.18
N PRO A 49 4.78 7.22 -32.49
CA PRO A 49 5.10 6.86 -31.11
C PRO A 49 6.57 6.42 -30.92
N ASP A 50 7.11 5.65 -31.87
CA ASP A 50 8.46 5.09 -31.80
C ASP A 50 9.55 6.17 -31.90
N GLN A 51 9.29 7.26 -32.60
CA GLN A 51 10.22 8.38 -32.74
C GLN A 51 9.99 9.48 -31.69
N PHE A 52 8.93 9.39 -30.89
CA PHE A 52 8.54 10.44 -29.95
C PHE A 52 9.64 10.77 -28.94
N GLN A 53 10.41 9.76 -28.50
CA GLN A 53 11.54 9.99 -27.59
C GLN A 53 12.63 10.88 -28.22
N ASN A 54 12.90 10.70 -29.52
CA ASN A 54 13.86 11.53 -30.26
C ASN A 54 13.31 12.95 -30.46
N TYR A 55 12.02 13.08 -30.76
CA TYR A 55 11.35 14.38 -30.84
C TYR A 55 11.50 15.16 -29.51
N LEU A 56 11.19 14.53 -28.37
CA LEU A 56 11.34 15.14 -27.06
C LEU A 56 12.79 15.56 -26.77
N LYS A 57 13.76 14.73 -27.13
CA LYS A 57 15.19 15.02 -26.99
C LYS A 57 15.58 16.28 -27.75
N GLU A 58 15.21 16.39 -29.02
CA GLU A 58 15.54 17.56 -29.85
C GLU A 58 14.81 18.82 -29.39
N ALA A 59 13.52 18.72 -29.02
CA ALA A 59 12.77 19.85 -28.49
C ALA A 59 13.35 20.41 -27.19
N CYS A 60 13.80 19.55 -26.27
CA CYS A 60 14.50 19.97 -25.06
C CYS A 60 15.87 20.58 -25.37
N LYS A 61 16.62 20.00 -26.32
CA LYS A 61 17.93 20.51 -26.76
C LYS A 61 17.83 21.92 -27.33
N ARG A 62 16.76 22.21 -28.07
CA ARG A 62 16.42 23.54 -28.60
C ARG A 62 15.81 24.49 -27.56
N GLN A 63 15.68 24.04 -26.31
CA GLN A 63 15.06 24.78 -25.21
C GLN A 63 13.60 25.18 -25.46
N GLU A 64 12.92 24.51 -26.40
CA GLU A 64 11.49 24.75 -26.69
C GLU A 64 10.59 24.20 -25.58
N ILE A 65 11.09 23.22 -24.82
CA ILE A 65 10.38 22.54 -23.75
C ILE A 65 11.31 22.38 -22.56
N ALA A 66 10.89 22.85 -21.39
CA ALA A 66 11.67 22.65 -20.18
C ALA A 66 11.45 21.23 -19.61
N PRO A 67 12.47 20.63 -18.94
CA PRO A 67 12.32 19.32 -18.28
C PRO A 67 11.18 19.29 -17.26
N LYS A 68 10.95 20.40 -16.56
CA LYS A 68 9.87 20.55 -15.57
C LYS A 68 8.48 20.53 -16.21
N ASP A 69 8.34 21.08 -17.42
CA ASP A 69 7.07 21.01 -18.16
C ASP A 69 6.73 19.55 -18.50
N LEU A 70 7.72 18.79 -19.00
CA LEU A 70 7.55 17.35 -19.28
C LEU A 70 7.17 16.55 -18.03
N LEU A 71 7.83 16.83 -16.90
CA LEU A 71 7.52 16.20 -15.62
C LEU A 71 6.07 16.44 -15.21
N ASN A 72 5.63 17.70 -15.23
CA ASN A 72 4.30 18.07 -14.76
C ASN A 72 3.19 17.55 -15.70
N LEU A 73 3.42 17.57 -17.01
CA LEU A 73 2.48 16.95 -17.95
C LEU A 73 2.43 15.43 -17.77
N ALA A 74 3.57 14.77 -17.52
CA ALA A 74 3.58 13.33 -17.28
C ALA A 74 2.81 12.94 -16.01
N LYS A 75 2.96 13.70 -14.92
CA LYS A 75 2.18 13.52 -13.69
C LYS A 75 0.68 13.62 -13.94
N LEU A 76 0.24 14.65 -14.68
CA LEU A 76 -1.17 14.80 -15.05
C LEU A 76 -1.68 13.64 -15.92
N SER A 77 -0.88 13.19 -16.89
CA SER A 77 -1.25 12.04 -17.74
C SER A 77 -1.40 10.75 -16.92
N PHE A 78 -0.50 10.51 -15.96
CA PHE A 78 -0.64 9.37 -15.05
C PHE A 78 -1.89 9.49 -14.17
N GLN A 79 -2.15 10.66 -13.59
CA GLN A 79 -3.35 10.91 -12.79
C GLN A 79 -4.62 10.67 -13.61
N ALA A 80 -4.68 11.20 -14.83
CA ALA A 80 -5.80 11.00 -15.74
C ALA A 80 -5.99 9.51 -16.11
N SER A 81 -4.92 8.72 -16.19
CA SER A 81 -5.02 7.26 -16.45
C SER A 81 -5.64 6.44 -15.31
N GLN A 82 -5.75 7.02 -14.11
CA GLN A 82 -6.36 6.39 -12.94
C GLN A 82 -7.83 6.80 -12.73
N LEU A 83 -8.30 7.83 -13.45
CA LEU A 83 -9.70 8.29 -13.38
C LEU A 83 -10.58 7.50 -14.36
N SER A 84 -11.85 7.27 -14.01
CA SER A 84 -12.85 6.70 -14.93
C SER A 84 -13.02 7.59 -16.17
N ASN A 85 -13.08 7.01 -17.37
CA ASN A 85 -13.08 7.66 -18.69
C ASN A 85 -14.34 8.51 -18.99
N ASN A 86 -14.72 9.45 -18.13
CA ASN A 86 -15.97 10.21 -18.24
C ASN A 86 -15.78 11.66 -18.73
N PHE A 87 -14.56 12.07 -19.06
CA PHE A 87 -14.22 13.49 -19.28
C PHE A 87 -14.04 13.89 -20.76
N SER A 88 -13.97 12.93 -21.69
CA SER A 88 -13.81 13.20 -23.13
C SER A 88 -14.60 12.21 -23.98
N SER A 89 -15.12 12.67 -25.13
CA SER A 89 -15.71 11.77 -26.15
C SER A 89 -14.65 10.98 -26.93
N GLU A 90 -13.41 11.46 -26.92
CA GLU A 90 -12.26 10.76 -27.48
C GLU A 90 -11.68 9.84 -26.41
N VAL A 91 -11.81 8.52 -26.64
CA VAL A 91 -11.34 7.50 -25.70
C VAL A 91 -9.90 7.13 -26.02
N ILE A 92 -8.97 7.64 -25.23
CA ILE A 92 -7.55 7.28 -25.33
C ILE A 92 -7.26 6.13 -24.38
N PRO A 93 -6.74 4.99 -24.87
CA PRO A 93 -6.38 3.86 -24.02
C PRO A 93 -5.42 4.27 -22.91
N ASN A 94 -5.66 3.80 -21.69
CA ASN A 94 -4.78 4.07 -20.53
C ASN A 94 -3.32 3.65 -20.80
N ALA A 95 -3.11 2.61 -21.60
CA ALA A 95 -1.78 2.19 -22.06
C ALA A 95 -1.06 3.30 -22.86
N GLN A 96 -1.77 4.02 -23.74
CA GLN A 96 -1.20 5.13 -24.51
C GLN A 96 -0.87 6.31 -23.61
N ARG A 97 -1.75 6.69 -22.66
CA ARG A 97 -1.46 7.75 -21.67
C ARG A 97 -0.22 7.43 -20.84
N LYS A 98 -0.13 6.20 -20.34
CA LYS A 98 1.02 5.71 -19.55
C LYS A 98 2.30 5.66 -20.39
N SER A 99 2.22 5.24 -21.66
CA SER A 99 3.37 5.23 -22.58
C SER A 99 3.90 6.64 -22.85
N TRP A 100 3.00 7.58 -23.18
CA TRP A 100 3.33 9.00 -23.36
C TRP A 100 3.98 9.61 -22.11
N ALA A 101 3.38 9.35 -20.95
CA ALA A 101 3.88 9.85 -19.68
C ALA A 101 5.26 9.26 -19.33
N LYS A 102 5.46 7.96 -19.59
CA LYS A 102 6.77 7.29 -19.41
C LYS A 102 7.83 7.94 -20.30
N ALA A 103 7.53 8.25 -21.57
CA ALA A 103 8.47 8.92 -22.48
C ALA A 103 8.85 10.34 -22.01
N CYS A 104 7.87 11.12 -21.57
CA CYS A 104 8.09 12.46 -21.02
C CYS A 104 8.93 12.42 -19.74
N LEU A 105 8.63 11.51 -18.82
CA LEU A 105 9.44 11.29 -17.62
C LEU A 105 10.86 10.86 -17.96
N LYS A 106 11.03 9.91 -18.88
CA LYS A 106 12.36 9.44 -19.30
C LYS A 106 13.21 10.60 -19.80
N GLN A 107 12.63 11.48 -20.62
CA GLN A 107 13.35 12.64 -21.13
C GLN A 107 13.67 13.66 -20.03
N SER A 108 12.72 13.95 -19.16
CA SER A 108 12.94 14.86 -18.03
C SER A 108 14.02 14.33 -17.06
N ALA A 109 14.00 13.02 -16.79
CA ALA A 109 14.98 12.34 -15.94
C ALA A 109 16.40 12.37 -16.52
N LYS A 110 16.55 12.21 -17.84
CA LYS A 110 17.83 12.36 -18.56
C LYS A 110 18.44 13.75 -18.43
N LEU A 111 17.62 14.78 -18.21
CA LEU A 111 18.04 16.16 -18.04
C LEU A 111 18.24 16.52 -16.55
N CYS A 112 18.63 15.53 -15.74
CA CYS A 112 18.99 15.65 -14.33
C CYS A 112 17.89 16.23 -13.41
N CYS A 113 16.62 16.05 -13.77
CA CYS A 113 15.52 16.35 -12.85
C CYS A 113 15.36 15.23 -11.81
N ASP A 114 15.79 15.47 -10.57
CA ASP A 114 15.75 14.49 -9.46
C ASP A 114 14.36 13.86 -9.30
N GLU A 115 13.31 14.69 -9.30
CA GLU A 115 11.95 14.20 -9.13
C GLU A 115 11.51 13.30 -10.30
N ALA A 116 11.85 13.68 -11.54
CA ALA A 116 11.58 12.83 -12.69
C ALA A 116 12.36 11.52 -12.64
N GLN A 117 13.61 11.54 -12.18
CA GLN A 117 14.41 10.34 -11.98
C GLN A 117 13.76 9.41 -10.94
N ILE A 118 13.31 9.93 -9.80
CA ILE A 118 12.67 9.14 -8.74
C ILE A 118 11.39 8.49 -9.28
N ILE A 119 10.52 9.26 -9.94
CA ILE A 119 9.27 8.74 -10.48
C ILE A 119 9.55 7.69 -11.56
N TYR A 120 10.48 7.96 -12.48
CA TYR A 120 10.83 7.01 -13.54
C TYR A 120 11.41 5.70 -12.98
N ALA A 121 12.36 5.79 -12.05
CA ALA A 121 12.96 4.63 -11.41
C ALA A 121 11.90 3.80 -10.65
N SER A 122 10.96 4.45 -9.95
CA SER A 122 9.90 3.72 -9.24
C SER A 122 8.97 2.95 -10.19
N LEU A 123 8.69 3.50 -11.37
CA LEU A 123 7.96 2.80 -12.42
C LEU A 123 8.74 1.60 -12.95
N VAL A 124 10.04 1.74 -13.19
CA VAL A 124 10.90 0.67 -13.73
C VAL A 124 11.10 -0.45 -12.72
N PHE A 125 11.42 -0.13 -11.46
CA PHE A 125 11.66 -1.15 -10.42
C PHE A 125 10.42 -1.94 -10.02
N ASN A 126 9.22 -1.44 -10.32
CA ASN A 126 7.96 -2.14 -10.10
C ASN A 126 7.46 -2.91 -11.34
N GLN A 127 8.13 -2.83 -12.49
CA GLN A 127 7.74 -3.57 -13.70
C GLN A 127 8.30 -5.00 -13.68
N ILE A 128 7.50 -5.94 -14.19
CA ILE A 128 7.89 -7.35 -14.37
C ILE A 128 8.89 -7.51 -15.54
N LYS A 129 8.87 -6.59 -16.52
CA LYS A 129 9.78 -6.60 -17.68
C LYS A 129 10.47 -5.24 -17.84
N PHE A 130 11.80 -5.25 -17.86
CA PHE A 130 12.68 -4.12 -18.13
C PHE A 130 13.89 -4.61 -18.93
N THR A 131 14.59 -3.70 -19.60
CA THR A 131 15.92 -4.00 -20.17
C THR A 131 17.00 -3.78 -19.12
N GLU A 132 18.09 -4.54 -19.20
CA GLU A 132 19.22 -4.42 -18.28
C GLU A 132 19.81 -2.98 -18.27
N ASP A 133 19.92 -2.37 -19.46
CA ASP A 133 20.38 -0.99 -19.61
C ASP A 133 19.47 0.04 -18.94
N GLU A 134 18.15 -0.12 -19.06
CA GLU A 134 17.17 0.77 -18.43
C GLU A 134 17.26 0.69 -16.91
N LEU A 135 17.45 -0.53 -16.37
CA LEU A 135 17.65 -0.76 -14.95
C LEU A 135 18.96 -0.15 -14.46
N LYS A 136 20.07 -0.40 -15.16
CA LYS A 136 21.38 0.17 -14.83
C LYS A 136 21.33 1.69 -14.77
N THR A 137 20.72 2.31 -15.78
CA THR A 137 20.50 3.77 -15.83
C THR A 137 19.69 4.26 -14.62
N CYS A 138 18.60 3.57 -14.26
CA CYS A 138 17.78 3.96 -13.10
C CYS A 138 18.55 3.83 -11.78
N VAL A 139 19.37 2.79 -11.62
CA VAL A 139 20.23 2.62 -10.44
C VAL A 139 21.25 3.75 -10.35
N GLU A 140 21.91 4.11 -11.45
CA GLU A 140 22.86 5.23 -11.50
C GLU A 140 22.20 6.55 -11.13
N TRP A 141 21.01 6.82 -11.69
CA TRP A 141 20.21 7.99 -11.33
C TRP A 141 19.84 8.03 -9.85
N MET A 142 19.36 6.91 -9.29
CA MET A 142 18.99 6.87 -7.88
C MET A 142 20.20 7.02 -6.96
N LYS A 143 21.35 6.47 -7.30
CA LYS A 143 22.60 6.71 -6.56
C LYS A 143 22.96 8.19 -6.57
N ARG A 144 22.94 8.83 -7.76
CA ARG A 144 23.18 10.28 -7.89
C ARG A 144 22.22 11.10 -7.01
N VAL A 145 20.92 10.84 -7.07
CA VAL A 145 19.91 11.56 -6.26
C VAL A 145 20.11 11.30 -4.76
N SER A 146 20.33 10.04 -4.38
CA SER A 146 20.64 9.64 -3.01
C SER A 146 21.86 10.38 -2.45
N ASP A 147 22.89 10.55 -3.27
CA ASP A 147 24.19 11.07 -2.83
C ASP A 147 24.32 12.59 -2.90
N HIS A 148 23.67 13.23 -3.88
CA HIS A 148 23.92 14.63 -4.23
C HIS A 148 22.67 15.52 -4.28
N SER A 149 21.47 14.98 -4.02
CA SER A 149 20.28 15.85 -4.04
C SER A 149 20.37 16.87 -2.91
N PRO A 150 20.16 18.18 -3.18
CA PRO A 150 20.15 19.21 -2.14
C PRO A 150 18.91 19.12 -1.24
N GLU A 151 17.91 18.32 -1.63
CA GLU A 151 16.66 18.13 -0.90
C GLU A 151 16.70 16.78 -0.16
N PRO A 152 16.81 16.78 1.19
CA PRO A 152 16.91 15.55 1.98
C PRO A 152 15.76 14.57 1.73
N GLU A 153 14.55 15.08 1.50
CA GLU A 153 13.38 14.27 1.18
C GLU A 153 13.56 13.48 -0.14
N LYS A 154 14.16 14.08 -1.17
CA LYS A 154 14.42 13.42 -2.46
C LYS A 154 15.55 12.41 -2.35
N ALA A 155 16.63 12.79 -1.65
CA ALA A 155 17.71 11.87 -1.34
C ALA A 155 17.17 10.64 -0.59
N SER A 156 16.34 10.85 0.43
CA SER A 156 15.73 9.79 1.23
C SER A 156 14.84 8.87 0.39
N LYS A 157 13.96 9.43 -0.44
CA LYS A 157 13.11 8.66 -1.38
C LYS A 157 13.95 7.83 -2.33
N ALA A 158 15.03 8.38 -2.89
CA ALA A 158 15.91 7.65 -3.80
C ALA A 158 16.65 6.51 -3.09
N SER A 159 17.20 6.75 -1.90
CA SER A 159 17.84 5.73 -1.08
C SER A 159 16.84 4.62 -0.72
N LYS A 160 15.65 4.95 -0.23
CA LYS A 160 14.61 3.94 0.09
C LYS A 160 14.26 3.09 -1.12
N LEU A 161 14.07 3.73 -2.27
CA LEU A 161 13.72 3.05 -3.51
C LEU A 161 14.81 2.06 -3.95
N LEU A 162 16.09 2.43 -3.84
CA LEU A 162 17.22 1.50 -4.04
C LEU A 162 17.23 0.37 -3.02
N GLY A 163 16.94 0.66 -1.75
CA GLY A 163 16.86 -0.34 -0.69
C GLY A 163 15.84 -1.43 -1.01
N VAL A 164 14.61 -1.04 -1.34
CA VAL A 164 13.53 -1.96 -1.75
C VAL A 164 13.93 -2.74 -2.99
N PHE A 165 14.55 -2.07 -3.96
CA PHE A 165 15.01 -2.73 -5.19
C PHE A 165 16.08 -3.80 -4.92
N TYR A 166 17.11 -3.49 -4.14
CA TYR A 166 18.15 -4.45 -3.78
C TYR A 166 17.64 -5.59 -2.91
N GLN A 167 16.66 -5.33 -2.05
CA GLN A 167 16.00 -6.37 -1.26
C GLN A 167 15.28 -7.39 -2.15
N ARG A 168 14.58 -6.93 -3.20
CA ARG A 168 13.93 -7.83 -4.18
C ARG A 168 14.93 -8.68 -4.96
N LEU A 169 16.14 -8.17 -5.17
CA LEU A 169 17.25 -8.92 -5.78
C LEU A 169 17.98 -9.86 -4.80
N GLY A 170 17.56 -9.93 -3.53
CA GLY A 170 18.25 -10.72 -2.51
C GLY A 170 19.60 -10.13 -2.05
N LYS A 171 19.91 -8.88 -2.39
CA LYS A 171 21.16 -8.20 -2.04
C LYS A 171 21.02 -7.48 -0.70
N ALA A 172 20.92 -8.26 0.39
CA ALA A 172 20.57 -7.76 1.72
C ALA A 172 21.49 -6.65 2.24
N GLU A 173 22.81 -6.78 2.09
CA GLU A 173 23.77 -5.77 2.56
C GLU A 173 23.59 -4.43 1.85
N LEU A 174 23.49 -4.44 0.52
CA LEU A 174 23.24 -3.22 -0.25
C LEU A 174 21.88 -2.61 0.10
N ALA A 175 20.86 -3.43 0.30
CA ALA A 175 19.56 -2.96 0.75
C ALA A 175 19.67 -2.25 2.11
N ASN A 176 20.40 -2.85 3.06
CA ASN A 176 20.60 -2.32 4.39
C ASN A 176 21.32 -0.96 4.36
N THR A 177 22.40 -0.83 3.58
CA THR A 177 23.10 0.45 3.41
C THR A 177 22.17 1.56 2.91
N MET A 178 21.32 1.23 1.94
CA MET A 178 20.37 2.19 1.37
C MET A 178 19.26 2.56 2.36
N PHE A 179 18.75 1.61 3.15
CA PHE A 179 17.77 1.89 4.21
C PHE A 179 18.37 2.71 5.35
N GLN A 180 19.59 2.42 5.79
CA GLN A 180 20.30 3.23 6.78
C GLN A 180 20.46 4.67 6.31
N ARG A 181 20.81 4.88 5.04
CA ARG A 181 20.90 6.22 4.45
C ARG A 181 19.55 6.95 4.44
N ALA A 182 18.49 6.30 3.97
CA ALA A 182 17.14 6.88 3.98
C ALA A 182 16.66 7.20 5.42
N ALA A 183 16.95 6.32 6.36
CA ALA A 183 16.62 6.48 7.78
C ALA A 183 17.36 7.67 8.40
N ALA A 184 18.66 7.84 8.10
CA ALA A 184 19.45 9.00 8.55
C ALA A 184 18.92 10.33 7.99
N LEU A 185 18.20 10.29 6.86
CA LEU A 185 17.52 11.43 6.26
C LEU A 185 16.07 11.60 6.75
N GLY A 186 15.66 10.87 7.78
CA GLY A 186 14.36 11.01 8.44
C GLY A 186 13.22 10.16 7.87
N ASP A 187 13.50 9.13 7.06
CA ASP A 187 12.44 8.19 6.64
C ASP A 187 12.24 7.09 7.70
N ALA A 188 11.14 7.20 8.44
CA ALA A 188 10.80 6.30 9.54
C ALA A 188 10.57 4.85 9.09
N GLU A 189 10.01 4.65 7.89
CA GLU A 189 9.81 3.32 7.32
C GLU A 189 11.15 2.61 7.06
N SER A 190 12.18 3.35 6.66
CA SER A 190 13.52 2.81 6.41
C SER A 190 14.21 2.35 7.70
N TYR A 191 13.93 2.97 8.85
CA TYR A 191 14.33 2.41 10.16
C TYR A 191 13.69 1.04 10.40
N VAL A 192 12.42 0.86 10.03
CA VAL A 192 11.74 -0.45 10.13
C VAL A 192 12.38 -1.46 9.19
N MET A 193 12.66 -1.09 7.94
CA MET A 193 13.30 -1.99 6.98
C MET A 193 14.71 -2.41 7.43
N HIS A 194 15.51 -1.46 7.92
CA HIS A 194 16.80 -1.75 8.57
C HIS A 194 16.63 -2.71 9.75
N GLY A 195 15.73 -2.41 10.69
CA GLY A 195 15.50 -3.25 11.86
C GLY A 195 15.06 -4.68 11.52
N ARG A 196 14.28 -4.87 10.46
CA ARG A 196 13.89 -6.20 9.95
C ARG A 196 15.08 -6.98 9.40
N ILE A 197 15.99 -6.32 8.68
CA ILE A 197 17.22 -6.94 8.18
C ILE A 197 18.11 -7.34 9.37
N GLU A 198 18.28 -6.45 10.36
CA GLU A 198 19.05 -6.76 11.56
C GLU A 198 18.46 -7.92 12.37
N LEU A 199 17.13 -8.00 12.43
CA LEU A 199 16.45 -9.11 13.11
C LEU A 199 16.67 -10.44 12.37
N ALA A 200 16.65 -10.43 11.03
CA ALA A 200 16.96 -11.61 10.21
C ALA A 200 18.42 -12.06 10.36
N ASN A 201 19.32 -11.12 10.65
CA ASN A 201 20.72 -11.39 10.96
C ASN A 201 20.96 -11.69 12.46
N GLU A 202 19.90 -11.93 13.23
CA GLU A 202 19.93 -12.23 14.67
C GLU A 202 20.50 -11.11 15.57
N ARG A 203 20.68 -9.89 15.04
CA ARG A 203 21.20 -8.72 15.76
C ARG A 203 20.07 -7.96 16.46
N LYS A 204 19.45 -8.64 17.43
CA LYS A 204 18.25 -8.15 18.14
C LYS A 204 18.40 -6.75 18.77
N THR A 205 19.57 -6.41 19.30
CA THR A 205 19.82 -5.08 19.90
C THR A 205 19.74 -3.97 18.86
N GLN A 206 20.32 -4.19 17.67
CA GLN A 206 20.31 -3.22 16.56
C GLN A 206 18.90 -3.12 15.96
N ALA A 207 18.21 -4.26 15.82
CA ALA A 207 16.82 -4.29 15.41
C ALA A 207 15.92 -3.49 16.37
N LYS A 208 16.06 -3.72 17.68
CA LYS A 208 15.30 -2.99 18.72
C LYS A 208 15.54 -1.49 18.62
N TRP A 209 16.80 -1.05 18.55
CA TRP A 209 17.15 0.36 18.40
C TRP A 209 16.48 0.98 17.16
N ALA A 210 16.50 0.28 16.03
CA ALA A 210 15.89 0.77 14.80
C ALA A 210 14.36 0.90 14.93
N PHE A 211 13.70 -0.07 15.55
CA PHE A 211 12.27 0.00 15.80
C PHE A 211 11.89 1.10 16.81
N GLU A 212 12.73 1.35 17.83
CA GLU A 212 12.57 2.50 18.75
C GLU A 212 12.69 3.83 18.01
N LYS A 213 13.63 3.97 17.07
CA LYS A 213 13.73 5.16 16.22
C LYS A 213 12.49 5.35 15.35
N ALA A 214 12.01 4.30 14.67
CA ALA A 214 10.76 4.36 13.91
C ALA A 214 9.56 4.74 14.80
N ALA A 215 9.46 4.13 15.98
CA ALA A 215 8.40 4.42 16.95
C ALA A 215 8.46 5.86 17.48
N SER A 216 9.65 6.41 17.71
CA SER A 216 9.82 7.82 18.11
C SER A 216 9.39 8.83 17.05
N MET A 217 9.23 8.37 15.80
CA MET A 217 8.68 9.11 14.67
C MET A 217 7.22 8.74 14.40
N ASP A 218 6.54 8.13 15.38
CA ASP A 218 5.15 7.70 15.32
C ASP A 218 4.82 6.72 14.17
N HIS A 219 5.82 5.96 13.72
CA HIS A 219 5.60 4.95 12.70
C HIS A 219 4.98 3.68 13.30
N PRO A 220 3.77 3.24 12.88
CA PRO A 220 3.03 2.15 13.52
C PRO A 220 3.79 0.82 13.50
N LEU A 221 4.54 0.54 12.42
CA LEU A 221 5.36 -0.67 12.36
C LEU A 221 6.50 -0.68 13.41
N GLY A 222 7.01 0.48 13.83
CA GLY A 222 8.02 0.55 14.89
C GLY A 222 7.45 -0.01 16.20
N TYR A 223 6.27 0.47 16.60
CA TYR A 223 5.54 -0.06 17.75
C TYR A 223 5.18 -1.55 17.60
N PHE A 224 4.70 -1.97 16.42
CA PHE A 224 4.37 -3.38 16.16
C PHE A 224 5.59 -4.30 16.34
N TYR A 225 6.73 -3.98 15.73
CA TYR A 225 7.92 -4.81 15.87
C TYR A 225 8.50 -4.79 17.30
N LEU A 226 8.45 -3.66 18.01
CA LEU A 226 8.81 -3.62 19.43
C LEU A 226 7.93 -4.55 20.26
N SER A 227 6.62 -4.59 20.00
CA SER A 227 5.71 -5.48 20.70
C SER A 227 6.08 -6.97 20.51
N ASN A 228 6.64 -7.33 19.35
CA ASN A 228 7.07 -8.70 19.06
C ASN A 228 8.39 -9.05 19.76
N LEU A 229 9.18 -8.05 20.18
CA LEU A 229 10.41 -8.23 20.97
C LEU A 229 10.15 -8.25 22.49
N CYS A 230 8.97 -7.80 22.93
CA CYS A 230 8.58 -7.84 24.34
C CYS A 230 8.32 -9.26 24.82
N THR A 231 8.84 -9.60 26.00
CA THR A 231 8.51 -10.83 26.73
C THR A 231 7.33 -10.62 27.69
N ASN A 232 7.14 -9.40 28.18
CA ASN A 232 6.06 -9.03 29.09
C ASN A 232 4.77 -8.68 28.33
N ALA A 233 3.66 -9.37 28.63
CA ALA A 233 2.36 -9.12 28.04
C ALA A 233 1.84 -7.68 28.26
N ARG A 234 2.12 -7.07 29.41
CA ARG A 234 1.70 -5.69 29.72
C ARG A 234 2.38 -4.67 28.80
N GLU A 235 3.70 -4.79 28.66
CA GLU A 235 4.49 -3.91 27.78
C GLU A 235 4.12 -4.13 26.31
N LYS A 236 3.99 -5.40 25.90
CA LYS A 236 3.51 -5.78 24.57
C LYS A 236 2.17 -5.13 24.25
N LYS A 237 1.20 -5.19 25.17
CA LYS A 237 -0.11 -4.54 25.02
C LYS A 237 0.01 -3.04 24.80
N THR A 238 0.85 -2.36 25.57
CA THR A 238 1.09 -0.91 25.42
C THR A 238 1.56 -0.56 24.02
N TYR A 239 2.54 -1.28 23.48
CA TYR A 239 3.01 -1.05 22.11
C TYR A 239 1.96 -1.36 21.06
N LEU A 240 1.20 -2.45 21.22
CA LEU A 240 0.14 -2.80 20.29
C LEU A 240 -1.00 -1.77 20.30
N LEU A 241 -1.40 -1.24 21.46
CA LEU A 241 -2.40 -0.18 21.56
C LEU A 241 -1.92 1.11 20.87
N LYS A 242 -0.64 1.46 21.03
CA LYS A 242 -0.04 2.57 20.27
C LYS A 242 -0.02 2.31 18.77
N ALA A 243 0.34 1.11 18.32
CA ALA A 243 0.29 0.77 16.90
C ALA A 243 -1.13 0.85 16.33
N ALA A 244 -2.13 0.41 17.12
CA ALA A 244 -3.54 0.41 16.73
C ALA A 244 -4.19 1.80 16.68
N SER A 245 -3.57 2.83 17.28
CA SER A 245 -4.09 4.21 17.21
C SER A 245 -3.78 4.92 15.89
N PHE A 246 -3.01 4.28 14.99
CA PHE A 246 -2.71 4.80 13.67
C PHE A 246 -3.50 4.08 12.59
N ASP A 247 -3.97 4.84 11.62
CA ASP A 247 -4.60 4.29 10.42
C ASP A 247 -3.62 3.42 9.63
N GLY A 248 -4.13 2.39 8.96
CA GLY A 248 -3.33 1.49 8.13
C GLY A 248 -2.36 0.59 8.90
N CYS A 249 -2.51 0.44 10.22
CA CYS A 249 -1.75 -0.53 11.00
C CYS A 249 -2.01 -1.97 10.51
N PRO A 250 -1.02 -2.88 10.61
CA PRO A 250 -1.22 -4.27 10.18
C PRO A 250 -2.31 -4.96 10.98
N PRO A 251 -3.15 -5.78 10.36
CA PRO A 251 -4.21 -6.49 11.08
C PRO A 251 -3.71 -7.51 12.12
N GLU A 252 -2.43 -7.91 12.04
CA GLU A 252 -1.73 -8.67 13.07
C GLU A 252 -1.67 -7.93 14.42
N VAL A 253 -1.72 -6.59 14.43
CA VAL A 253 -1.77 -5.78 15.66
C VAL A 253 -3.06 -6.11 16.43
N ALA A 254 -4.21 -6.04 15.76
CA ALA A 254 -5.50 -6.35 16.36
C ALA A 254 -5.58 -7.83 16.78
N HIS A 255 -5.03 -8.75 15.98
CA HIS A 255 -4.93 -10.16 16.37
C HIS A 255 -4.12 -10.37 17.66
N ASN A 256 -2.97 -9.71 17.77
CA ASN A 256 -2.11 -9.82 18.94
C ASN A 256 -2.74 -9.18 20.19
N LEU A 257 -3.49 -8.08 20.04
CA LEU A 257 -4.29 -7.52 21.14
C LEU A 257 -5.36 -8.49 21.61
N ALA A 258 -6.09 -9.08 20.67
CA ALA A 258 -7.12 -10.07 20.98
C ALA A 258 -6.55 -11.28 21.73
N LEU A 259 -5.36 -11.77 21.32
CA LEU A 259 -4.67 -12.85 22.03
C LEU A 259 -4.33 -12.50 23.48
N ILE A 260 -3.92 -11.25 23.76
CA ILE A 260 -3.64 -10.80 25.13
C ILE A 260 -4.93 -10.79 25.97
N TYR A 261 -6.02 -10.25 25.42
CA TYR A 261 -7.30 -10.25 26.11
C TYR A 261 -7.86 -11.67 26.32
N ASP A 262 -7.75 -12.56 25.33
CA ASP A 262 -8.24 -13.94 25.36
C ASP A 262 -7.45 -14.80 26.37
N ARG A 263 -6.11 -14.79 26.27
CA ARG A 263 -5.26 -15.79 26.93
C ARG A 263 -4.55 -15.29 28.17
N THR A 264 -4.39 -13.98 28.35
CA THR A 264 -3.66 -13.41 29.48
C THR A 264 -4.59 -12.68 30.45
N GLU A 265 -5.52 -11.88 29.94
CA GLU A 265 -6.44 -11.10 30.78
C GLU A 265 -7.81 -11.77 30.96
N HIS A 266 -8.09 -12.84 30.18
CA HIS A 266 -9.35 -13.57 30.18
C HIS A 266 -10.59 -12.66 30.05
N ASN A 267 -10.47 -11.63 29.20
CA ASN A 267 -11.54 -10.69 28.87
C ASN A 267 -12.14 -11.05 27.51
N ASP A 268 -13.11 -11.95 27.53
CA ASP A 268 -13.75 -12.46 26.31
C ASP A 268 -14.40 -11.34 25.48
N LYS A 269 -14.99 -10.32 26.12
CA LYS A 269 -15.63 -9.19 25.44
C LYS A 269 -14.64 -8.42 24.57
N LEU A 270 -13.52 -7.97 25.16
CA LEU A 270 -12.49 -7.24 24.41
C LEU A 270 -11.79 -8.15 23.40
N ALA A 271 -11.58 -9.43 23.72
CA ALA A 271 -11.03 -10.40 22.78
C ALA A 271 -11.92 -10.55 21.53
N ILE A 272 -13.25 -10.64 21.70
CA ILE A 272 -14.22 -10.68 20.60
C ILE A 272 -14.10 -9.41 19.74
N GLU A 273 -14.07 -8.22 20.36
CA GLU A 273 -13.96 -6.95 19.65
C GLU A 273 -12.68 -6.90 18.79
N TRP A 274 -11.52 -7.19 19.37
CA TRP A 274 -10.24 -7.13 18.66
C TRP A 274 -10.07 -8.23 17.61
N TYR A 275 -10.52 -9.46 17.89
CA TYR A 275 -10.51 -10.51 16.87
C TYR A 275 -11.44 -10.16 15.70
N THR A 276 -12.58 -9.51 15.97
CA THR A 276 -13.50 -9.05 14.92
C THR A 276 -12.84 -8.02 14.01
N VAL A 277 -12.06 -7.08 14.56
CA VAL A 277 -11.28 -6.10 13.77
C VAL A 277 -10.24 -6.80 12.89
N ALA A 278 -9.47 -7.75 13.43
CA ALA A 278 -8.49 -8.49 12.63
C ALA A 278 -9.16 -9.36 11.55
N ALA A 279 -10.28 -10.00 11.90
CA ALA A 279 -11.08 -10.82 11.01
C ALA A 279 -11.72 -10.03 9.86
N SER A 280 -12.21 -8.82 10.10
CA SER A 280 -12.78 -7.97 9.04
C SER A 280 -11.69 -7.55 8.03
N ASN A 281 -10.46 -7.37 8.50
CA ASN A 281 -9.29 -7.08 7.67
C ASN A 281 -8.66 -8.32 7.00
N GLY A 282 -9.32 -9.49 7.05
CA GLY A 282 -8.92 -10.65 6.26
C GLY A 282 -8.08 -11.71 6.97
N LEU A 283 -7.77 -11.55 8.27
CA LEU A 283 -7.01 -12.59 9.00
C LEU A 283 -7.87 -13.82 9.28
N SER A 284 -7.68 -14.86 8.46
CA SER A 284 -8.34 -16.15 8.65
C SER A 284 -8.03 -16.80 9.99
N ILE A 285 -6.81 -16.60 10.53
CA ILE A 285 -6.46 -17.10 11.87
C ILE A 285 -7.25 -16.39 12.98
N SER A 286 -7.49 -15.08 12.85
CA SER A 286 -8.34 -14.33 13.79
C SER A 286 -9.79 -14.76 13.70
N ARG A 287 -10.32 -15.02 12.49
CA ARG A 287 -11.67 -15.58 12.30
C ARG A 287 -11.81 -16.94 12.98
N PHE A 288 -10.81 -17.80 12.87
CA PHE A 288 -10.83 -19.10 13.53
C PHE A 288 -10.81 -18.98 15.06
N ASN A 289 -9.92 -18.15 15.61
CA ASN A 289 -9.88 -17.90 17.06
C ASN A 289 -11.18 -17.26 17.57
N LEU A 290 -11.78 -16.36 16.78
CA LEU A 290 -13.09 -15.77 17.08
C LEU A 290 -14.19 -16.84 17.13
N ALA A 291 -14.18 -17.81 16.22
CA ALA A 291 -15.12 -18.93 16.23
C ALA A 291 -14.96 -19.79 17.50
N GLN A 292 -13.72 -20.11 17.88
CA GLN A 292 -13.44 -20.83 19.13
C GLN A 292 -13.89 -20.05 20.37
N LEU A 293 -13.68 -18.73 20.36
CA LEU A 293 -14.11 -17.85 21.44
C LEU A 293 -15.64 -17.81 21.57
N TYR A 294 -16.35 -17.66 20.46
CA TYR A 294 -17.81 -17.73 20.43
C TYR A 294 -18.34 -19.09 20.93
N GLN A 295 -17.71 -20.20 20.51
CA GLN A 295 -18.06 -21.53 21.03
C GLN A 295 -17.86 -21.60 22.55
N ARG A 296 -16.77 -21.03 23.07
CA ARG A 296 -16.43 -21.04 24.50
C ARG A 296 -17.43 -20.25 25.34
N VAL A 297 -17.88 -19.09 24.85
CA VAL A 297 -18.91 -18.28 25.53
C VAL A 297 -20.35 -18.74 25.27
N GLY A 298 -20.53 -19.82 24.47
CA GLY A 298 -21.83 -20.44 24.20
C GLY A 298 -22.62 -19.83 23.04
N ASP A 299 -22.04 -18.89 22.28
CA ASP A 299 -22.65 -18.33 21.07
C ASP A 299 -22.34 -19.22 19.85
N TYR A 300 -23.05 -20.35 19.79
CA TYR A 300 -22.84 -21.34 18.72
C TYR A 300 -23.22 -20.82 17.33
N GLN A 301 -24.22 -19.93 17.24
CA GLN A 301 -24.61 -19.34 15.97
C GLN A 301 -23.51 -18.43 15.40
N ALA A 302 -22.96 -17.53 16.22
CA ALA A 302 -21.85 -16.68 15.81
C ALA A 302 -20.62 -17.52 15.47
N ALA A 303 -20.31 -18.56 16.26
CA ALA A 303 -19.21 -19.48 16.00
C ALA A 303 -19.34 -20.18 14.63
N MET A 304 -20.50 -20.75 14.31
CA MET A 304 -20.77 -21.36 13.01
C MET A 304 -20.65 -20.35 11.87
N GLY A 305 -21.20 -19.14 12.04
CA GLY A 305 -21.09 -18.09 11.04
C GLY A 305 -19.66 -17.67 10.73
N GLN A 306 -18.76 -17.71 11.72
CA GLN A 306 -17.32 -17.50 11.48
C GLN A 306 -16.68 -18.69 10.78
N CYS A 307 -16.99 -19.92 11.18
CA CYS A 307 -16.50 -21.15 10.51
C CYS A 307 -16.87 -21.17 9.03
N ASP A 308 -18.10 -20.82 8.68
CA ASP A 308 -18.60 -20.84 7.29
C ASP A 308 -17.83 -19.87 6.39
N LYS A 309 -17.40 -18.72 6.94
CA LYS A 309 -16.57 -17.73 6.23
C LYS A 309 -15.14 -18.20 5.95
N ILE A 310 -14.64 -19.22 6.66
CA ILE A 310 -13.25 -19.71 6.51
C ILE A 310 -13.16 -21.18 6.06
N ALA A 311 -14.27 -21.92 5.98
CA ALA A 311 -14.27 -23.34 5.58
C ALA A 311 -13.71 -23.56 4.16
N SER A 312 -13.86 -22.59 3.27
CA SER A 312 -13.32 -22.61 1.90
C SER A 312 -11.85 -22.19 1.80
N VAL A 313 -11.24 -21.72 2.89
CA VAL A 313 -9.82 -21.31 2.90
C VAL A 313 -8.93 -22.57 2.86
N PRO A 314 -8.06 -22.73 1.84
CA PRO A 314 -7.17 -23.88 1.77
C PRO A 314 -6.21 -23.97 2.97
N GLY A 315 -5.86 -25.20 3.36
CA GLY A 315 -4.88 -25.46 4.40
C GLY A 315 -5.47 -25.87 5.75
N SER A 316 -4.66 -25.81 6.80
CA SER A 316 -5.02 -26.27 8.15
C SER A 316 -6.17 -25.47 8.77
N ILE A 317 -6.22 -24.15 8.51
CA ILE A 317 -7.24 -23.27 9.09
C ILE A 317 -8.64 -23.66 8.61
N GLY A 318 -8.85 -23.85 7.30
CA GLY A 318 -10.15 -24.28 6.77
C GLY A 318 -10.56 -25.67 7.27
N LYS A 319 -9.62 -26.63 7.30
CA LYS A 319 -9.87 -27.97 7.86
C LYS A 319 -10.28 -27.90 9.34
N ASN A 320 -9.57 -27.12 10.15
CA ASN A 320 -9.88 -26.93 11.56
C ASN A 320 -11.24 -26.25 11.75
N ALA A 321 -11.59 -25.29 10.90
CA ALA A 321 -12.89 -24.63 10.94
C ALA A 321 -14.05 -25.59 10.62
N THR A 322 -13.89 -26.45 9.61
CA THR A 322 -14.88 -27.49 9.29
C THR A 322 -15.04 -28.47 10.45
N ARG A 323 -13.94 -28.89 11.07
CA ARG A 323 -13.99 -29.75 12.26
C ARG A 323 -14.72 -29.07 13.43
N LEU A 324 -14.36 -27.83 13.73
CA LEU A 324 -15.00 -27.04 14.79
C LEU A 324 -16.51 -26.87 14.53
N ARG A 325 -16.90 -26.68 13.28
CA ARG A 325 -18.31 -26.59 12.87
C ARG A 325 -19.08 -27.87 13.19
N GLU A 326 -18.53 -29.05 12.88
CA GLU A 326 -19.19 -30.33 13.21
C GLU A 326 -19.22 -30.58 14.72
N GLU A 327 -18.17 -30.18 15.45
CA GLU A 327 -18.16 -30.22 16.92
C GLU A 327 -19.24 -29.32 17.53
N ILE A 328 -19.49 -28.15 16.95
CA ILE A 328 -20.59 -27.27 17.38
C ILE A 328 -21.95 -27.88 17.04
N ARG A 329 -22.12 -28.42 15.82
CA ARG A 329 -23.37 -29.06 15.39
C ARG A 329 -23.76 -30.21 16.31
N THR A 330 -22.81 -31.08 16.65
CA THR A 330 -23.05 -32.21 17.57
C THR A 330 -23.43 -31.72 18.97
N LYS A 331 -22.75 -30.71 19.52
CA LYS A 331 -23.12 -30.10 20.81
C LYS A 331 -24.52 -29.48 20.78
N MET A 332 -24.90 -28.80 19.70
CA MET A 332 -26.24 -28.23 19.55
C MET A 332 -27.32 -29.32 19.50
N ALA A 333 -27.09 -30.40 18.76
CA ALA A 333 -28.01 -31.55 18.69
C ALA A 333 -28.17 -32.25 20.06
N LEU A 334 -27.07 -32.46 20.79
CA LEU A 334 -27.13 -33.03 22.15
C LEU A 334 -27.87 -32.11 23.14
N SER A 335 -27.80 -30.79 22.95
CA SER A 335 -28.51 -29.82 23.80
C SER A 335 -30.01 -29.76 23.53
N THR A 336 -30.46 -30.20 22.35
CA THR A 336 -31.87 -30.28 21.98
C THR A 336 -32.52 -31.60 22.39
N ASP A 337 -31.74 -32.65 22.59
CA ASP A 337 -32.20 -33.99 22.99
C ASP A 337 -32.29 -34.19 24.52
N ASP A 338 -32.03 -33.16 25.34
CA ASP A 338 -32.16 -33.24 26.81
C ASP A 338 -33.64 -33.31 27.25
N PRO A 339 -34.13 -34.46 27.75
CA PRO A 339 -35.52 -34.65 28.15
C PRO A 339 -35.95 -33.71 29.29
N ALA A 340 -35.01 -33.22 30.10
CA ALA A 340 -35.32 -32.32 31.21
C ALA A 340 -35.75 -30.92 30.74
N ARG A 341 -35.31 -30.49 29.55
CA ARG A 341 -35.69 -29.20 28.96
C ARG A 341 -36.99 -29.28 28.15
N SER A 342 -37.27 -30.42 27.51
CA SER A 342 -38.56 -30.66 26.86
C SER A 342 -39.69 -30.74 27.91
N GLU A 343 -39.47 -31.38 29.06
CA GLU A 343 -40.43 -31.35 30.17
C GLU A 343 -40.65 -29.94 30.75
N THR A 344 -39.61 -29.12 30.87
CA THR A 344 -39.74 -27.76 31.44
C THR A 344 -40.51 -26.82 30.51
N ASN A 345 -40.37 -26.97 29.18
CA ASN A 345 -41.16 -26.22 28.20
C ASN A 345 -42.59 -26.77 28.06
N ILE A 346 -42.80 -28.08 28.15
CA ILE A 346 -44.14 -28.68 28.14
C ILE A 346 -44.91 -28.29 29.41
N ARG A 347 -44.29 -28.29 30.60
CA ARG A 347 -44.94 -27.86 31.85
C ARG A 347 -45.26 -26.37 31.88
N LYS A 348 -44.49 -25.51 31.20
CA LYS A 348 -44.83 -24.07 31.06
C LYS A 348 -45.99 -23.81 30.09
N CYS A 349 -46.17 -24.64 29.06
CA CYS A 349 -47.31 -24.53 28.14
C CYS A 349 -48.62 -25.15 28.68
N ILE A 350 -48.58 -25.91 29.77
CA ILE A 350 -49.79 -26.54 30.38
C ILE A 350 -50.36 -25.69 31.54
N ILE A 351 -49.68 -24.63 31.97
CA ILE A 351 -50.10 -23.76 33.10
C ILE A 351 -50.52 -22.33 32.66
N MET A 352 -50.59 -22.06 31.35
CA MET A 352 -51.29 -20.87 30.82
C MET A 352 -52.60 -21.29 30.17
#